data_AF-A0A5C6TCG5-F1
#
_entry.id   AF-A0A5C6TCG5-F1
#
_cell.length_a   1.000
_cell.length_b   1.000
_cell.length_c   1.000
_cell.angle_alpha   90.00
_cell.angle_beta   90.00
_cell.angle_gamma   90.00
#
_symmetry.space_group_name_H-M   'P 1'
#
loop_
_entity.id
_entity.type
_entity.pdbx_description
1 polymer ?
#
loop_
_entity_poly.entity_id
_entity_poly.type
_entity_poly.pdbx_seq_one_letter_code
_entity_poly.pdbx_strand_id
1 'polypeptide(L)'
;MPQGAADRQPVDDNMSLRNILKSMKKDPDGNGINALGYDGVLRSFNLERNVVDAVGLNPTQIREYYKGLPMPDRFLTADGRNISRRDMFSPDAENIPKKFTAEDIAKIEAHNEELERRGVTCCVLDKSTDDGKPNPR
;
A
#
# COMPACT_ATOMS: atom_id res chain seq x y z
N MET A 1 4.17 5.16 -27.33
CA MET A 1 3.93 3.76 -26.94
C MET A 1 4.73 3.48 -25.68
N PRO A 2 4.16 3.39 -24.46
CA PRO A 2 4.95 2.94 -23.32
C PRO A 2 5.01 1.42 -23.36
N GLN A 3 6.13 0.91 -23.85
CA GLN A 3 6.57 -0.46 -23.66
C GLN A 3 7.01 -0.60 -22.19
N GLY A 4 6.33 -1.46 -21.43
CA GLY A 4 6.66 -1.68 -20.02
C GLY A 4 5.85 -2.80 -19.34
N ALA A 5 4.99 -3.50 -20.07
CA ALA A 5 4.30 -4.69 -19.60
C ALA A 5 5.22 -5.91 -19.70
N ALA A 6 6.34 -5.88 -18.98
CA ALA A 6 7.15 -7.09 -18.79
C ALA A 6 6.34 -8.06 -17.92
N ASP A 7 6.09 -9.25 -18.48
CA ASP A 7 5.51 -10.42 -17.82
C ASP A 7 6.16 -10.64 -16.45
N ARG A 8 5.40 -10.34 -15.40
CA ARG A 8 5.79 -10.72 -14.05
C ARG A 8 5.38 -12.18 -13.88
N GLN A 9 6.32 -13.05 -13.52
CA GLN A 9 5.99 -14.44 -13.20
C GLN A 9 4.91 -14.48 -12.11
N PRO A 10 3.95 -15.43 -12.20
CA PRO A 10 2.95 -15.62 -11.16
C PRO A 10 3.67 -15.82 -9.82
N VAL A 11 3.17 -15.13 -8.79
CA VAL A 11 3.73 -15.24 -7.45
C VAL A 11 3.49 -16.65 -6.93
N ASP A 12 4.53 -17.28 -6.39
CA ASP A 12 4.45 -18.60 -5.79
C ASP A 12 3.48 -18.57 -4.60
N ASP A 13 2.62 -19.59 -4.52
CA ASP A 13 1.63 -19.72 -3.45
C ASP A 13 2.26 -19.79 -2.05
N ASN A 14 3.52 -20.22 -1.95
CA ASN A 14 4.28 -20.34 -0.71
C ASN A 14 5.08 -19.07 -0.37
N MET A 15 5.08 -18.06 -1.23
CA MET A 15 5.79 -16.82 -0.97
C MET A 15 5.09 -16.04 0.14
N SER A 16 5.85 -15.60 1.14
CA SER A 16 5.32 -14.74 2.21
C SER A 16 4.95 -13.35 1.70
N LEU A 17 3.95 -12.73 2.32
CA LEU A 17 3.52 -11.38 1.97
C LEU A 17 4.68 -10.38 2.01
N ARG A 18 5.59 -10.53 2.98
CA ARG A 18 6.78 -9.67 3.10
C ARG A 18 7.68 -9.76 1.87
N ASN A 19 7.89 -10.95 1.33
CA ASN A 19 8.72 -11.16 0.15
C ASN A 19 8.02 -10.65 -1.11
N ILE A 20 6.69 -10.81 -1.19
CA ILE A 20 5.87 -10.22 -2.27
C ILE A 20 6.04 -8.71 -2.27
N LEU A 21 5.79 -8.03 -1.15
CA LEU A 21 5.93 -6.57 -1.00
C LEU A 21 7.32 -6.05 -1.39
N LYS A 22 8.38 -6.77 -1.01
CA LYS A 22 9.77 -6.42 -1.40
C LYS A 22 10.02 -6.54 -2.90
N SER A 23 9.34 -7.47 -3.56
CA SER A 23 9.53 -7.75 -4.99
C SER A 23 8.71 -6.82 -5.90
N MET A 24 7.68 -6.14 -5.38
CA MET A 24 6.81 -5.25 -6.16
C MET A 24 7.55 -3.98 -6.59
N LYS A 25 7.28 -3.50 -7.81
CA LYS A 25 7.80 -2.20 -8.25
C LYS A 25 7.16 -1.10 -7.42
N LYS A 26 7.97 -0.14 -7.02
CA LYS A 26 7.54 1.03 -6.27
C LYS A 26 7.51 2.24 -7.18
N ASP A 27 6.80 3.27 -6.72
CA ASP A 27 6.89 4.61 -7.29
C ASP A 27 8.36 5.07 -7.32
N PRO A 28 8.90 5.53 -8.46
CA PRO A 28 10.29 5.97 -8.59
C PRO A 28 10.65 7.09 -7.63
N ASP A 29 9.70 7.99 -7.34
CA ASP A 29 9.89 9.12 -6.44
C ASP A 29 9.72 8.73 -4.96
N GLY A 30 9.38 7.46 -4.68
CA GLY A 30 9.21 6.93 -3.33
C GLY A 30 7.93 7.39 -2.62
N ASN A 31 7.05 8.13 -3.30
CA ASN A 31 5.82 8.71 -2.72
C ASN A 31 4.57 7.85 -2.97
N GLY A 32 4.78 6.65 -3.48
CA GLY A 32 3.73 5.67 -3.74
C GLY A 32 3.21 4.98 -2.48
N ILE A 33 2.08 4.28 -2.65
CA ILE A 33 1.45 3.49 -1.59
C ILE A 33 1.11 2.09 -2.11
N ASN A 34 1.07 1.13 -1.19
CA ASN A 34 0.52 -0.19 -1.49
C ASN A 34 -0.87 -0.30 -0.87
N ALA A 35 -1.82 -0.88 -1.60
CA ALA A 35 -3.14 -1.17 -1.07
C ALA A 35 -3.71 -2.48 -1.62
N LEU A 36 -4.40 -3.22 -0.75
CA LEU A 36 -5.11 -4.44 -1.09
C LEU A 36 -6.55 -4.09 -1.48
N GLY A 37 -6.94 -4.41 -2.72
CA GLY A 37 -8.32 -4.28 -3.18
C GLY A 37 -9.18 -5.46 -2.75
N TYR A 38 -10.50 -5.26 -2.64
CA TYR A 38 -11.47 -6.31 -2.29
C TYR A 38 -11.50 -7.48 -3.28
N ASP A 39 -10.96 -7.28 -4.48
CA ASP A 39 -10.70 -8.31 -5.49
C ASP A 39 -9.52 -9.24 -5.14
N GLY A 40 -8.87 -9.04 -3.98
CA GLY A 40 -7.74 -9.84 -3.53
C GLY A 40 -6.41 -9.48 -4.20
N VAL A 41 -6.36 -8.36 -4.95
CA VAL A 41 -5.16 -7.92 -5.65
C VAL A 41 -4.47 -6.82 -4.87
N LEU A 42 -3.20 -7.06 -4.53
CA LEU A 42 -2.31 -6.08 -3.93
C LEU A 42 -1.69 -5.22 -5.03
N ARG A 43 -1.89 -3.90 -4.94
CA ARG A 43 -1.44 -2.93 -5.93
C ARG A 43 -0.47 -1.93 -5.33
N SER A 44 0.54 -1.56 -6.10
CA SER A 44 1.41 -0.43 -5.85
C SER A 44 0.93 0.74 -6.70
N PHE A 45 0.67 1.88 -6.07
CA PHE A 45 0.19 3.10 -6.70
C PHE A 45 1.27 4.17 -6.65
N ASN A 46 1.36 5.02 -7.68
CA ASN A 46 2.14 6.25 -7.61
C ASN A 46 1.39 7.36 -6.84
N LEU A 47 2.00 8.55 -6.72
CA LEU A 47 1.37 9.72 -6.10
C LEU A 47 0.02 10.08 -6.73
N GLU A 48 -0.10 9.89 -8.03
CA GLU A 48 -1.32 10.17 -8.80
C GLU A 48 -2.40 9.09 -8.71
N ARG A 49 -2.16 8.01 -7.95
CA ARG A 49 -3.04 6.82 -7.87
C ARG A 49 -3.13 6.01 -9.15
N ASN A 50 -2.13 6.11 -10.02
CA ASN A 50 -1.94 5.18 -11.14
C ASN A 50 -1.29 3.90 -10.64
N VAL A 51 -1.73 2.75 -11.13
CA VAL A 51 -1.17 1.44 -10.75
C VAL A 51 0.20 1.26 -11.42
N VAL A 52 1.24 1.10 -10.60
CA VAL A 52 2.65 0.87 -11.01
C VAL A 52 2.96 -0.62 -11.09
N ASP A 53 2.43 -1.40 -10.15
CA ASP A 53 2.55 -2.86 -10.13
C ASP A 53 1.33 -3.48 -9.42
N ALA A 54 1.08 -4.74 -9.72
CA ALA A 54 -0.04 -5.48 -9.15
C ALA A 54 0.29 -6.96 -9.03
N VAL A 55 -0.14 -7.57 -7.94
CA VAL A 55 0.00 -8.99 -7.62
C VAL A 55 -1.31 -9.53 -7.06
N GLY A 56 -1.81 -10.63 -7.62
CA GLY A 56 -2.95 -11.35 -7.08
C GLY A 56 -2.51 -12.16 -5.88
N LEU A 57 -3.10 -11.89 -4.70
CA LEU A 57 -2.80 -12.64 -3.49
C LEU A 57 -3.74 -13.84 -3.36
N ASN A 58 -3.23 -14.94 -2.82
CA ASN A 58 -4.07 -16.05 -2.40
C ASN A 58 -4.73 -15.78 -1.03
N PRO A 59 -5.77 -16.53 -0.64
CA PRO A 59 -6.47 -16.31 0.62
C PRO A 59 -5.58 -16.38 1.87
N THR A 60 -4.50 -17.16 1.84
CA THR A 60 -3.55 -17.27 2.96
C THR A 60 -2.71 -16.00 3.10
N GLN A 61 -2.24 -15.44 1.99
CA GLN A 61 -1.50 -14.17 1.95
C GLN A 61 -2.40 -12.98 2.33
N ILE A 62 -3.68 -13.01 1.95
CA ILE A 62 -4.67 -12.01 2.37
C ILE A 62 -4.87 -12.05 3.89
N ARG A 63 -4.99 -13.25 4.48
CA ARG A 63 -5.03 -13.39 5.95
C ARG A 63 -3.75 -12.91 6.62
N GLU A 64 -2.58 -13.14 6.00
CA GLU A 64 -1.30 -12.60 6.49
C GLU A 64 -1.31 -11.07 6.51
N TYR A 65 -1.91 -10.41 5.51
CA TYR A 65 -2.04 -8.95 5.42
C TYR A 65 -2.81 -8.35 6.60
N TYR A 66 -3.82 -9.06 7.11
CA TYR A 66 -4.61 -8.65 8.27
C TYR A 66 -4.19 -9.33 9.58
N LYS A 67 -3.04 -9.98 9.63
CA LYS A 67 -2.61 -10.67 10.86
C LYS A 67 -2.46 -9.66 12.01
N GLY A 68 -3.30 -9.78 13.03
CA GLY A 68 -3.33 -8.87 14.18
C GLY A 68 -4.22 -7.64 13.98
N LEU A 69 -4.98 -7.56 12.89
CA LEU A 69 -5.92 -6.49 12.57
C LEU A 69 -7.32 -7.09 12.30
N PRO A 70 -8.42 -6.35 12.54
CA PRO A 70 -9.74 -6.80 12.13
C PRO A 70 -9.81 -6.92 10.60
N MET A 71 -10.10 -8.13 10.10
CA MET A 71 -10.25 -8.38 8.66
C MET A 71 -11.71 -8.15 8.24
N PRO A 72 -11.99 -7.32 7.23
CA PRO A 72 -13.34 -7.17 6.70
C PRO A 72 -13.87 -8.46 6.07
N ASP A 73 -15.17 -8.75 6.25
CA ASP A 73 -15.80 -9.99 5.78
C ASP A 73 -15.64 -10.23 4.26
N ARG A 74 -15.59 -9.14 3.48
CA ARG A 74 -15.37 -9.22 2.02
C ARG A 74 -14.06 -9.91 1.63
N PHE A 75 -13.06 -9.91 2.50
CA PHE A 75 -11.78 -10.59 2.26
C PHE A 75 -11.79 -12.08 2.61
N LEU A 76 -12.83 -12.60 3.27
CA LEU A 76 -12.90 -14.02 3.64
C LEU A 76 -12.95 -14.94 2.42
N THR A 77 -13.53 -14.45 1.32
CA THR A 77 -13.71 -15.21 0.07
C THR A 77 -12.89 -14.65 -1.10
N ALA A 78 -12.05 -13.64 -0.87
CA ALA A 78 -11.26 -13.01 -1.93
C ALA A 78 -10.08 -13.90 -2.35
N ASP A 79 -9.84 -13.99 -3.67
CA ASP A 79 -8.66 -14.65 -4.25
C ASP A 79 -8.23 -13.90 -5.52
N GLY A 80 -7.16 -13.10 -5.40
CA GLY A 80 -6.67 -12.25 -6.48
C GLY A 80 -6.00 -13.01 -7.61
N ARG A 81 -5.71 -14.31 -7.45
CA ARG A 81 -5.10 -15.13 -8.51
C ARG A 81 -6.07 -15.40 -9.68
N ASN A 82 -7.37 -15.25 -9.43
CA ASN A 82 -8.41 -15.43 -10.44
C ASN A 82 -8.66 -14.16 -11.28
N ILE A 83 -7.99 -13.06 -10.97
CA ILE A 83 -8.14 -11.78 -11.67
C ILE A 83 -7.20 -11.73 -12.88
N SER A 84 -7.73 -11.35 -14.04
CA SER A 84 -6.92 -11.26 -15.26
C SER A 84 -5.86 -10.17 -15.12
N ARG A 85 -4.71 -10.35 -15.80
CA ARG A 85 -3.62 -9.37 -15.76
C ARG A 85 -4.08 -7.97 -16.18
N ARG A 86 -5.04 -7.86 -17.10
CA ARG A 86 -5.61 -6.57 -17.54
C ARG A 86 -6.38 -5.90 -16.39
N ASP A 87 -7.23 -6.66 -15.71
CA ASP A 87 -8.11 -6.15 -14.66
C ASP A 87 -7.31 -5.80 -13.39
N MET A 88 -6.18 -6.47 -13.16
CA MET A 88 -5.24 -6.09 -12.11
C MET A 88 -4.73 -4.65 -12.23
N PHE A 89 -4.58 -4.09 -13.44
CA PHE A 89 -4.17 -2.69 -13.65
C PHE A 89 -5.31 -1.74 -13.91
N SER A 90 -6.55 -2.24 -13.95
CA SER A 90 -7.77 -1.44 -14.15
C SER A 90 -8.73 -1.70 -12.99
N PRO A 91 -8.35 -1.37 -11.73
CA PRO A 91 -9.20 -1.61 -10.57
C PRO A 91 -10.50 -0.80 -10.62
N ASP A 92 -11.54 -1.35 -9.99
CA ASP A 92 -12.73 -0.58 -9.65
C ASP A 92 -12.38 0.62 -8.78
N ALA A 93 -13.16 1.70 -8.89
CA ALA A 93 -12.92 2.94 -8.15
C ALA A 93 -12.88 2.75 -6.62
N GLU A 94 -13.58 1.75 -6.09
CA GLU A 94 -13.56 1.41 -4.66
C GLU A 94 -12.23 0.81 -4.18
N ASN A 95 -11.45 0.24 -5.10
CA ASN A 95 -10.15 -0.38 -4.83
C ASN A 95 -8.99 0.61 -5.05
N ILE A 96 -9.28 1.86 -5.41
CA ILE A 96 -8.30 2.94 -5.55
C ILE A 96 -8.32 3.78 -4.27
N PRO A 97 -7.21 3.85 -3.51
CA PRO A 97 -7.15 4.69 -2.32
C PRO A 97 -7.43 6.16 -2.65
N LYS A 98 -8.36 6.78 -1.92
CA LYS A 98 -8.75 8.18 -2.11
C LYS A 98 -7.52 9.11 -1.98
N LYS A 99 -7.43 10.13 -2.83
CA LYS A 99 -6.50 11.25 -2.61
C LYS A 99 -7.11 12.16 -1.54
N PHE A 100 -6.34 12.46 -0.51
CA PHE A 100 -6.76 13.45 0.47
C PHE A 100 -6.89 14.82 -0.21
N THR A 101 -8.01 15.48 0.03
CA THR A 101 -8.19 16.88 -0.38
C THR A 101 -7.42 17.80 0.57
N ALA A 102 -7.20 19.06 0.19
CA ALA A 102 -6.57 20.04 1.09
C ALA A 102 -7.35 20.19 2.41
N GLU A 103 -8.68 20.06 2.37
CA GLU A 103 -9.52 20.08 3.56
C GLU A 103 -9.32 18.82 4.42
N ASP A 104 -9.23 17.64 3.81
CA ASP A 104 -8.94 16.39 4.55
C ASP A 104 -7.56 16.48 5.23
N ILE A 105 -6.55 17.01 4.53
CA ILE A 105 -5.21 17.22 5.07
C ILE A 105 -5.26 18.18 6.26
N ALA A 106 -5.92 19.33 6.12
CA ALA A 106 -6.05 20.30 7.21
C ALA A 106 -6.78 19.71 8.44
N LYS A 107 -7.79 18.86 8.22
CA LYS A 107 -8.49 18.14 9.31
C LYS A 107 -7.58 17.14 10.00
N ILE A 108 -6.79 16.38 9.23
CA ILE A 108 -5.82 15.42 9.79
C ILE A 108 -4.75 16.16 10.59
N GLU A 109 -4.22 17.27 10.08
CA GLU A 109 -3.22 18.09 10.76
C GLU A 109 -3.76 18.67 12.08
N ALA A 110 -4.96 19.27 12.05
CA ALA A 110 -5.60 19.81 13.26
C ALA A 110 -5.91 18.70 14.29
N HIS A 111 -6.30 17.51 13.83
CA HIS A 111 -6.52 16.36 14.70
C HIS A 111 -5.23 15.87 15.34
N ASN A 112 -4.14 15.78 14.57
CA ASN A 112 -2.84 15.37 15.06
C ASN A 112 -2.29 16.38 16.08
N GLU A 113 -2.43 17.69 15.84
CA GLU A 113 -2.02 18.72 16.80
C GLU A 113 -2.77 18.58 18.14
N GLU A 114 -4.07 18.28 18.09
CA GLU A 114 -4.86 18.04 19.30
C GLU A 114 -4.45 16.75 20.02
N LEU A 115 -4.10 15.69 19.30
CA LEU A 115 -3.56 14.46 19.91
C LEU A 115 -2.21 14.69 20.58
N GLU A 116 -1.31 15.44 19.93
CA GLU A 116 -0.01 15.83 20.49
C GLU A 116 -0.19 16.68 21.76
N ARG A 117 -1.13 17.64 21.76
CA ARG A 117 -1.49 18.43 22.95
C ARG A 117 -1.98 17.55 24.10
N ARG A 118 -2.68 16.46 23.79
CA ARG A 118 -3.16 15.47 24.77
C ARG A 118 -2.07 14.47 25.19
N GLY A 119 -0.86 14.56 24.65
CA GLY A 119 0.23 13.61 24.91
C GLY A 119 -0.02 12.21 24.33
N VAL A 120 -0.93 12.09 23.36
CA VAL A 120 -1.23 10.82 22.69
C VAL A 120 -0.38 10.76 21.42
N THR A 121 0.88 10.35 21.56
CA THR A 121 1.75 10.12 20.41
C THR A 121 1.33 8.80 19.75
N CYS A 122 0.56 8.87 18.67
CA CYS A 122 0.29 7.71 17.83
C CYS A 122 1.11 7.84 16.54
N CYS A 123 1.98 6.85 16.29
CA CYS A 123 2.71 6.58 15.04
C CYS A 123 2.77 7.77 14.06
N VAL A 124 3.44 8.84 14.45
CA VAL A 124 3.75 9.94 13.55
C VAL A 124 4.70 9.36 12.51
N LEU A 125 4.40 9.56 11.23
CA LEU A 125 5.38 9.36 10.17
C LEU A 125 6.43 10.46 10.36
N ASP A 126 7.39 10.22 11.25
CA ASP A 126 8.48 11.15 11.53
C ASP A 126 9.15 11.46 10.19
N LYS A 127 9.00 12.71 9.75
CA LYS A 127 9.94 13.27 8.79
C LYS A 127 11.28 13.28 9.49
N SER A 128 12.09 12.27 9.20
CA SER A 128 13.47 12.21 9.64
C SER A 128 14.21 13.44 9.11
N THR A 129 14.30 14.48 9.92
CA THR A 129 15.35 15.50 9.82
C THR A 129 16.63 14.85 10.31
N ASP A 130 17.47 14.49 9.35
CA ASP A 130 18.87 14.12 9.55
C ASP A 130 19.65 15.34 10.04
N ASP A 131 19.73 15.52 11.36
CA ASP A 131 20.71 16.41 11.99
C ASP A 131 21.98 15.62 12.29
N GLY A 132 22.80 15.43 11.25
CA GLY A 132 24.15 14.90 11.40
C GLY A 132 25.05 15.86 12.19
N LYS A 133 25.35 15.51 13.45
CA LYS A 133 26.55 16.01 14.13
C LYS A 133 27.61 14.91 14.21
N PRO A 134 28.83 15.13 13.68
CA PRO A 134 29.94 14.19 13.85
C PRO A 134 30.55 14.35 15.25
N ASN A 135 30.77 13.23 15.94
CA ASN A 135 31.48 13.17 17.22
C ASN A 135 33.01 13.04 16.94
N PRO A 136 33.88 13.84 17.58
CA PRO A 136 35.32 13.75 17.36
C PRO A 136 35.93 12.60 18.19
N ARG A 137 36.90 11.91 17.61
CA ARG A 137 37.91 11.11 18.33
C ARG A 137 39.24 11.83 18.26
#